data_AF-A0A7J7NBN4-F1
#
_entry.id   AF-A0A7J7NBN4-F1
#
_cell.length_a   1.000
_cell.length_b   1.000
_cell.length_c   1.000
_cell.angle_alpha   90.00
_cell.angle_beta   90.00
_cell.angle_gamma   90.00
#
_symmetry.space_group_name_H-M   'P 1'
#
loop_
_entity.id
_entity.type
_entity.pdbx_description
1 polymer ?
#
loop_
_entity_poly.entity_id
_entity_poly.type
_entity_poly.pdbx_seq_one_letter_code
_entity_poly.pdbx_strand_id
1 'polypeptide(L)'
;MEDGKGGVRVRGLEEEVVHSANEICGLLEHGSAKRRTVDTLLNKHSSRSHSVFSITIHVKEATVDDEDPIKCGKLNLVDLAGPKIFLVQAQESFYDEERLLYSHNEIICTDVRAAREKNGVYIPHERFVQDEVENKAFYHLACLSVSSINLDSCNKSLQELQVSHKIAISTLKEKEFIISNLLHSVCLFKLAPVLIIVISQILFLLSRMHSSVTDHKNKKETENHGLVMNFGSQLDRSLRSLYETVLGSVFQQQRQLQCVEEHMCSFLAGKCDVRE
;
A
#
# COMPACT_ATOMS: atom_id res chain seq x y z
N MET A 1 -14.79 63.72 19.37
CA MET A 1 -15.01 65.17 19.54
C MET A 1 -14.00 65.61 20.57
N GLU A 2 -12.93 66.25 20.10
CA GLU A 2 -11.91 66.87 20.95
C GLU A 2 -12.40 68.28 21.27
N ASP A 3 -12.58 68.58 22.55
CA ASP A 3 -12.72 69.96 23.00
C ASP A 3 -11.32 70.58 23.03
N GLY A 4 -11.18 71.87 22.69
CA GLY A 4 -9.95 72.61 22.38
C GLY A 4 -8.83 72.70 23.43
N LYS A 5 -8.66 71.70 24.29
CA LYS A 5 -7.49 71.40 25.12
C LYS A 5 -7.07 69.94 24.97
N GLY A 6 -6.91 69.45 23.73
CA GLY A 6 -6.11 68.25 23.37
C GLY A 6 -6.32 66.96 24.18
N GLY A 7 -7.52 66.72 24.73
CA GLY A 7 -7.80 65.56 25.57
C GLY A 7 -8.89 64.68 24.97
N VAL A 8 -8.58 63.39 24.74
CA VAL A 8 -9.56 62.39 24.28
C VAL A 8 -10.49 62.02 25.44
N ARG A 9 -11.79 62.35 25.32
CA ARG A 9 -12.83 61.92 26.27
C ARG A 9 -13.56 60.68 25.75
N VAL A 10 -13.65 59.64 26.58
CA VAL A 10 -14.42 58.42 26.29
C VAL A 10 -15.89 58.65 26.65
N ARG A 11 -16.81 58.46 25.70
CA ARG A 11 -18.26 58.61 25.95
C ARG A 11 -18.79 57.44 26.78
N GLY A 12 -19.63 57.74 27.77
CA GLY A 12 -20.34 56.73 28.58
C GLY A 12 -19.64 56.31 29.88
N LEU A 13 -18.61 57.05 30.32
CA LEU A 13 -18.02 56.87 31.65
C LEU A 13 -18.86 57.61 32.70
N GLU A 14 -19.18 56.93 33.79
CA GLU A 14 -19.85 57.49 34.96
C GLU A 14 -18.79 58.10 35.90
N GLU A 15 -18.88 59.40 36.18
CA GLU A 15 -17.99 60.10 37.09
C GLU A 15 -18.78 60.46 38.35
N GLU A 16 -18.29 60.03 39.51
CA GLU A 16 -18.94 60.26 40.80
C GLU A 16 -18.02 61.11 41.68
N VAL A 17 -18.59 62.16 42.29
CA VAL A 17 -17.86 63.03 43.22
C VAL A 17 -17.79 62.33 44.56
N VAL A 18 -16.57 62.16 45.05
CA VAL A 18 -16.27 61.48 46.30
C VAL A 18 -15.61 62.45 47.28
N HIS A 19 -15.94 62.30 48.55
CA HIS A 19 -15.47 63.18 49.63
C HIS A 19 -14.60 62.44 50.65
N SER A 20 -14.47 61.12 50.55
CA SER A 20 -13.64 60.30 51.43
C SER A 20 -12.97 59.12 50.72
N ALA A 21 -11.87 58.62 51.28
CA ALA A 21 -11.21 57.42 50.76
C ALA A 21 -12.10 56.17 50.83
N ASN A 22 -13.00 56.09 51.82
CA ASN A 22 -13.94 54.97 51.97
C ASN A 22 -14.95 54.91 50.82
N GLU A 23 -15.43 56.07 50.33
CA GLU A 23 -16.29 56.14 49.15
C GLU A 23 -15.57 55.65 47.90
N ILE A 24 -14.28 56.03 47.74
CA ILE A 24 -13.44 55.54 46.63
C ILE A 24 -13.32 54.01 46.68
N CYS A 25 -13.07 53.42 47.85
CA CYS A 25 -13.00 51.97 48.02
C CYS A 25 -14.34 51.30 47.70
N GLY A 26 -15.47 51.86 48.15
CA GLY A 26 -16.80 51.34 47.85
C GLY A 26 -17.13 51.33 46.36
N LEU A 27 -16.75 52.39 45.62
CA LEU A 27 -16.92 52.45 44.17
C LEU A 27 -16.03 51.44 43.43
N LEU A 28 -14.82 51.20 43.94
CA LEU A 28 -13.93 50.19 43.39
C LEU A 28 -14.50 48.77 43.54
N GLU A 29 -15.06 48.45 44.71
CA GLU A 29 -15.72 47.16 44.97
C GLU A 29 -16.97 46.97 44.11
N HIS A 30 -17.80 48.01 43.99
CA HIS A 30 -18.99 47.99 43.14
C HIS A 30 -18.64 47.82 41.65
N GLY A 31 -17.61 48.52 41.18
CA GLY A 31 -17.07 48.37 39.83
C GLY A 31 -16.51 46.97 39.58
N SER A 32 -15.82 46.40 40.56
CA SER A 32 -15.32 45.02 40.51
C SER A 32 -16.46 44.00 40.44
N ALA A 33 -17.53 44.17 41.23
CA ALA A 33 -18.69 43.28 41.22
C ALA A 33 -19.49 43.33 39.91
N LYS A 34 -19.52 44.48 39.22
CA LYS A 34 -20.16 44.65 37.91
C LYS A 34 -19.27 44.18 36.74
N ARG A 35 -17.99 43.87 36.98
CA ARG A 35 -17.06 43.42 35.95
C ARG A 35 -17.50 42.04 35.44
N ARG A 36 -17.87 41.97 34.16
CA ARG A 36 -18.27 40.71 33.51
C ARG A 36 -17.05 39.77 33.40
N THR A 37 -17.02 38.72 34.20
CA THR A 37 -16.10 37.58 34.04
C THR A 37 -16.81 36.44 33.32
N VAL A 38 -16.09 35.72 32.46
CA VAL A 38 -16.58 34.48 31.84
C VAL A 38 -15.59 33.39 32.22
N ASP A 39 -16.10 32.35 32.85
CA ASP A 39 -15.29 31.22 33.32
C ASP A 39 -14.59 30.53 32.15
N THR A 40 -13.32 30.18 32.36
CA THR A 40 -12.59 29.25 31.49
C THR A 40 -12.11 28.08 32.34
N LEU A 41 -11.94 26.91 31.73
CA LEU A 41 -11.61 25.64 32.39
C LEU A 41 -10.37 25.69 33.32
N LEU A 42 -9.51 26.70 33.18
CA LEU A 42 -8.25 26.84 33.93
C LEU A 42 -8.19 28.06 34.87
N ASN A 43 -9.19 28.96 34.86
CA ASN A 43 -9.21 30.09 35.81
C ASN A 43 -10.65 30.62 36.05
N LYS A 44 -11.05 30.68 37.32
CA LYS A 44 -12.40 31.10 37.77
C LYS A 44 -12.57 32.61 37.93
N HIS A 45 -11.52 33.44 37.86
CA HIS A 45 -11.67 34.84 38.27
C HIS A 45 -11.01 35.97 37.43
N SER A 46 -10.42 35.77 36.24
CA SER A 46 -9.72 36.94 35.64
C SER A 46 -9.75 37.17 34.13
N SER A 47 -10.05 36.21 33.28
CA SER A 47 -9.32 36.25 32.01
C SER A 47 -10.07 36.83 30.81
N ARG A 48 -10.76 37.99 30.82
CA ARG A 48 -11.27 38.61 29.55
C ARG A 48 -11.37 40.13 29.43
N SER A 49 -11.33 40.94 30.48
CA SER A 49 -11.53 42.40 30.38
C SER A 49 -10.38 43.18 31.01
N HIS A 50 -9.87 44.20 30.31
CA HIS A 50 -9.01 45.22 30.93
C HIS A 50 -9.90 46.21 31.68
N SER A 51 -9.42 46.79 32.77
CA SER A 51 -10.16 47.77 33.57
C SER A 51 -9.28 48.98 33.88
N VAL A 52 -9.85 50.17 33.76
CA VAL A 52 -9.17 51.44 34.08
C VAL A 52 -10.05 52.20 35.05
N PHE A 53 -9.54 52.45 36.25
CA PHE A 53 -10.18 53.26 37.27
C PHE A 53 -9.42 54.57 37.42
N SER A 54 -10.05 55.70 37.11
CA SER A 54 -9.40 57.01 37.10
C SER A 54 -9.90 57.87 38.26
N ILE A 55 -8.98 58.38 39.08
CA ILE A 55 -9.25 59.33 40.14
C ILE A 55 -8.71 60.68 39.69
N THR A 56 -9.55 61.71 39.65
CA THR A 56 -9.14 63.08 39.32
C THR A 56 -9.37 63.96 40.54
N ILE A 57 -8.30 64.60 41.02
CA ILE A 57 -8.29 65.49 42.17
C ILE A 57 -8.17 66.92 41.66
N HIS A 58 -9.10 67.77 42.06
CA HIS A 58 -9.07 69.21 41.81
C HIS A 58 -8.70 69.93 43.11
N VAL A 59 -7.58 70.63 43.12
CA VAL A 59 -7.13 71.47 44.24
C VAL A 59 -7.26 72.91 43.84
N LYS A 60 -8.08 73.66 44.57
CA LYS A 60 -8.17 75.11 44.43
C LYS A 60 -7.21 75.75 45.44
N GLU A 61 -6.20 76.44 44.93
CA GLU A 61 -5.21 77.15 45.74
C GLU A 61 -5.66 78.61 45.82
N ALA A 62 -5.99 79.12 47.01
CA ALA A 62 -6.47 80.50 47.16
C ALA A 62 -5.29 81.47 47.10
N THR A 63 -5.15 82.18 45.97
CA THR A 63 -4.19 83.28 45.82
C THR A 63 -4.89 84.63 45.97
N VAL A 64 -4.13 85.66 46.37
CA VAL A 64 -4.66 87.02 46.68
C VAL A 64 -5.02 87.81 45.41
N ASP A 65 -4.64 87.32 44.23
CA ASP A 65 -5.00 87.86 42.92
C ASP A 65 -6.03 86.91 42.29
N ASP A 66 -7.14 87.47 41.78
CA ASP A 66 -8.42 86.84 41.40
C ASP A 66 -8.36 85.87 40.19
N GLU A 67 -7.19 85.28 39.94
CA GLU A 67 -6.93 84.25 38.93
C GLU A 67 -6.58 82.96 39.67
N ASP A 68 -7.58 82.22 40.17
CA ASP A 68 -7.38 80.95 40.90
C ASP A 68 -6.88 79.83 39.95
N PRO A 69 -5.61 79.38 39.99
CA PRO A 69 -5.20 78.24 39.20
C PRO A 69 -5.72 76.95 39.87
N ILE A 70 -6.73 76.31 39.26
CA ILE A 70 -7.14 74.96 39.68
C ILE A 70 -6.03 73.98 39.28
N LYS A 71 -5.32 73.43 40.28
CA LYS A 71 -4.37 72.33 40.06
C LYS A 71 -5.15 71.03 39.96
N CYS A 72 -5.02 70.34 38.84
CA CYS A 72 -5.67 69.05 38.59
C CYS A 72 -4.62 67.93 38.60
N GLY A 73 -4.78 66.95 39.48
CA GLY A 73 -4.01 65.71 39.47
C GLY A 73 -4.87 64.55 39.03
N LYS A 74 -4.42 63.72 38.09
CA LYS A 74 -5.16 62.53 37.64
C LYS A 74 -4.33 61.27 37.88
N LEU A 75 -4.88 60.33 38.64
CA LEU A 75 -4.32 59.01 38.91
C LEU A 75 -5.14 57.96 38.16
N ASN A 76 -4.49 57.13 37.34
CA ASN A 76 -5.13 56.02 36.65
C ASN A 76 -4.62 54.69 37.23
N LEU A 77 -5.54 53.88 37.74
CA LEU A 77 -5.30 52.50 38.16
C LEU A 77 -5.73 51.57 37.02
N VAL A 78 -4.77 50.93 36.37
CA VAL A 78 -5.01 50.08 35.21
C VAL A 78 -4.80 48.62 35.60
N ASP A 79 -5.82 47.79 35.41
CA ASP A 79 -5.76 46.34 35.53
C ASP A 79 -5.86 45.71 34.14
N LEU A 80 -4.79 45.05 33.70
CA LEU A 80 -4.73 44.43 32.38
C LEU A 80 -5.16 42.96 32.47
N ALA A 81 -5.99 42.50 31.54
CA ALA A 81 -6.32 41.09 31.46
C ALA A 81 -5.05 40.24 31.26
N GLY A 82 -4.95 39.13 31.99
CA GLY A 82 -3.83 38.19 31.86
C GLY A 82 -3.77 37.54 30.47
N PRO A 83 -2.57 37.09 30.04
CA PRO A 83 -2.40 36.44 28.75
C PRO A 83 -3.23 35.14 28.70
N LYS A 84 -4.07 35.00 27.67
CA LYS A 84 -4.82 33.75 27.44
C LYS A 84 -3.99 32.80 26.61
N ILE A 85 -3.78 31.59 27.11
CA ILE A 85 -3.35 30.45 26.29
C ILE A 85 -4.61 29.64 25.98
N PHE A 86 -5.03 29.61 24.72
CA PHE A 86 -6.06 28.68 24.27
C PHE A 86 -5.39 27.34 23.98
N LEU A 87 -5.63 26.33 24.83
CA LEU A 87 -5.23 24.96 24.51
C LEU A 87 -6.16 24.44 23.39
N VAL A 88 -5.82 24.75 22.13
CA VAL A 88 -6.58 24.26 20.97
C VAL A 88 -5.96 22.97 20.46
N GLN A 89 -6.80 21.94 20.34
CA GLN A 89 -6.51 20.76 19.55
C GLN A 89 -6.33 21.19 18.09
N ALA A 90 -5.07 21.20 17.63
CA ALA A 90 -4.60 21.19 16.25
C ALA A 90 -5.63 21.56 15.15
N GLN A 91 -5.68 22.84 14.75
CA GLN A 91 -6.01 23.26 13.38
C GLN A 91 -5.12 24.46 12.99
N GLU A 92 -4.44 24.35 11.85
CA GLU A 92 -3.37 25.25 11.38
C GLU A 92 -3.81 26.70 11.08
N SER A 93 -5.11 27.00 11.03
CA SER A 93 -5.62 28.33 10.65
C SER A 93 -5.74 29.34 11.81
N PHE A 94 -5.28 29.00 13.02
CA PHE A 94 -5.45 29.83 14.22
C PHE A 94 -4.14 30.47 14.75
N TYR A 95 -2.99 30.09 14.19
CA TYR A 95 -1.66 30.61 14.59
C TYR A 95 -1.49 32.11 14.33
N ASP A 96 -2.16 32.66 13.32
CA ASP A 96 -2.06 34.09 12.98
C ASP A 96 -2.80 34.98 14.00
N GLU A 97 -3.99 34.56 14.46
CA GLU A 97 -4.75 35.32 15.47
C GLU A 97 -4.07 35.29 16.85
N GLU A 98 -3.46 34.16 17.20
CA GLU A 98 -2.70 34.01 18.45
C GLU A 98 -1.47 34.91 18.47
N ARG A 99 -0.68 34.91 17.38
CA ARG A 99 0.50 35.77 17.23
C ARG A 99 0.15 37.26 17.27
N LEU A 100 -1.00 37.63 16.70
CA LEU A 100 -1.54 39.00 16.73
C LEU A 100 -1.91 39.44 18.16
N LEU A 101 -2.57 38.59 18.94
CA LEU A 101 -2.96 38.91 20.32
C LEU A 101 -1.74 39.04 21.25
N TYR A 102 -0.73 38.17 21.11
CA TYR A 102 0.50 38.25 21.89
C TYR A 102 1.30 39.51 21.55
N SER A 103 1.47 39.81 20.27
CA SER A 103 2.11 41.03 19.80
C SER A 103 1.39 42.27 20.34
N HIS A 104 0.05 42.28 20.31
CA HIS A 104 -0.73 43.40 20.81
C HIS A 104 -0.61 43.61 22.32
N ASN A 105 -0.58 42.52 23.12
CA ASN A 105 -0.36 42.63 24.57
C ASN A 105 1.07 43.08 24.91
N GLU A 106 2.08 42.65 24.15
CA GLU A 106 3.46 43.09 24.34
C GLU A 106 3.62 44.59 24.00
N ILE A 107 2.96 45.07 22.95
CA ILE A 107 2.89 46.49 22.59
C ILE A 107 2.18 47.28 23.69
N ILE A 108 1.01 46.84 24.17
CA ILE A 108 0.29 47.51 25.27
C ILE A 108 1.12 47.55 26.55
N CYS A 109 1.82 46.46 26.90
CA CYS A 109 2.73 46.44 28.04
C CYS A 109 3.88 47.44 27.87
N THR A 110 4.39 47.60 26.65
CA THR A 110 5.46 48.55 26.33
C THR A 110 4.95 49.99 26.40
N ASP A 111 3.76 50.26 25.89
CA ASP A 111 3.11 51.58 25.96
C ASP A 111 2.74 51.95 27.40
N VAL A 112 2.30 50.99 28.22
CA VAL A 112 2.06 51.19 29.65
C VAL A 112 3.37 51.46 30.39
N ARG A 113 4.49 50.81 30.02
CA ARG A 113 5.82 51.12 30.56
C ARG A 113 6.29 52.53 30.15
N ALA A 114 6.07 52.94 28.91
CA ALA A 114 6.39 54.29 28.43
C ALA A 114 5.50 55.36 29.11
N ALA A 115 4.22 55.07 29.33
CA ALA A 115 3.30 55.93 30.06
C ALA A 115 3.63 55.99 31.57
N ARG A 116 4.15 54.91 32.16
CA ARG A 116 4.65 54.85 33.55
C ARG A 116 5.77 55.87 33.77
N GLU A 117 6.76 55.91 32.88
CA GLU A 117 7.90 56.83 32.98
C GLU A 117 7.50 58.31 32.80
N LYS A 118 6.40 58.58 32.08
CA LYS A 118 5.95 59.94 31.76
C LYS A 118 4.85 60.49 32.71
N ASN A 119 3.95 59.64 33.21
CA ASN A 119 2.70 60.05 33.88
C ASN A 119 2.43 59.42 35.27
N GLY A 120 3.36 58.63 35.84
CA GLY A 120 3.30 58.25 37.26
C GLY A 120 2.21 57.24 37.66
N VAL A 121 2.06 56.13 36.92
CA VAL A 121 1.20 55.01 37.32
C VAL A 121 1.95 54.09 38.31
N TYR A 122 1.43 53.92 39.52
CA TYR A 122 2.03 53.06 40.55
C TYR A 122 1.47 51.63 40.48
N ILE A 123 2.34 50.65 40.23
CA ILE A 123 2.07 49.22 40.32
C ILE A 123 2.90 48.68 41.48
N PRO A 124 2.30 48.04 42.51
CA PRO A 124 3.06 47.43 43.60
C PRO A 124 4.07 46.41 43.05
N HIS A 125 5.36 46.65 43.30
CA HIS A 125 6.47 45.87 42.75
C HIS A 125 6.35 44.37 43.10
N GLU A 126 5.86 44.06 44.29
CA GLU A 126 5.68 42.69 44.79
C GLU A 126 4.64 41.90 43.96
N ARG A 127 3.50 42.52 43.61
CA ARG A 127 2.49 41.87 42.76
C ARG A 127 3.00 41.66 41.34
N PHE A 128 3.73 42.62 40.78
CA PHE A 128 4.30 42.50 39.45
C PHE A 128 5.28 41.33 39.33
N VAL A 129 6.21 41.19 40.29
CA VAL A 129 7.18 40.09 40.29
C VAL A 129 6.49 38.74 40.44
N GLN A 130 5.46 38.67 41.28
CA GLN A 130 4.72 37.42 41.48
C GLN A 130 3.93 37.01 40.23
N ASP A 131 3.23 37.95 39.58
CA ASP A 131 2.52 37.69 38.32
C ASP A 131 3.48 37.29 37.19
N GLU A 132 4.69 37.85 37.14
CA GLU A 132 5.70 37.49 36.14
C GLU A 132 6.19 36.05 36.34
N VAL A 133 6.43 35.63 37.58
CA VAL A 133 6.83 34.25 37.90
C VAL A 133 5.72 33.25 37.60
N GLU A 134 4.48 33.56 37.97
CA GLU A 134 3.32 32.70 37.71
C GLU A 134 3.05 32.55 36.21
N ASN A 135 3.12 33.65 35.45
CA ASN A 135 2.98 33.62 33.99
C ASN A 135 4.10 32.82 33.32
N LYS A 136 5.35 32.96 33.79
CA LYS A 136 6.48 32.19 33.27
C LYS A 136 6.35 30.69 33.57
N ALA A 137 5.88 30.33 34.77
CA ALA A 137 5.60 28.96 35.14
C ALA A 137 4.48 28.36 34.29
N PHE A 138 3.41 29.11 34.06
CA PHE A 138 2.29 28.70 33.22
C PHE A 138 2.71 28.47 31.75
N TYR A 139 3.53 29.38 31.20
CA TYR A 139 4.06 29.24 29.84
C TYR A 139 4.92 27.97 29.71
N HIS A 140 5.78 27.72 30.69
CA HIS A 140 6.62 26.52 30.69
C HIS A 140 5.78 25.23 30.75
N LEU A 141 4.74 25.21 31.59
CA LEU A 141 3.82 24.08 31.69
C LEU A 141 3.10 23.81 30.36
N ALA A 142 2.69 24.87 29.65
CA ALA A 142 2.07 24.75 28.33
C ALA A 142 3.05 24.21 27.26
N CYS A 143 4.31 24.66 27.25
CA CYS A 143 5.31 24.10 26.34
C CYS A 143 5.58 22.61 26.60
N LEU A 144 5.60 22.20 27.87
CA LEU A 144 5.76 20.80 28.27
C LEU A 144 4.56 19.94 27.84
N SER A 145 3.34 20.46 27.97
CA SER A 145 2.13 19.72 27.57
C SER A 145 2.07 19.48 26.06
N VAL A 146 2.38 20.50 25.25
CA VAL A 146 2.47 20.37 23.78
C VAL A 146 3.56 19.37 23.39
N SER A 147 4.71 19.43 24.06
CA SER A 147 5.82 18.50 23.83
C SER A 147 5.45 17.05 24.17
N SER A 148 4.66 16.84 25.24
CA SER A 148 4.13 15.52 25.61
C SER A 148 3.20 14.95 24.54
N ILE A 149 2.27 15.76 24.02
CA ILE A 149 1.32 15.33 22.97
C ILE A 149 2.08 14.95 21.69
N ASN A 150 3.09 15.74 21.31
CA ASN A 150 3.93 15.46 20.16
C ASN A 150 4.72 14.16 20.33
N LEU A 151 5.27 13.92 21.54
CA LEU A 151 5.96 12.68 21.86
C LEU A 151 5.03 11.47 21.75
N ASP A 152 3.81 11.56 22.27
CA ASP A 152 2.82 10.49 22.18
C ASP A 152 2.43 10.18 20.72
N SER A 153 2.26 11.21 19.90
CA SER A 153 1.99 11.07 18.46
C SER A 153 3.16 10.40 17.72
N CYS A 154 4.39 10.81 18.03
CA CYS A 154 5.61 10.22 17.48
C CYS A 154 5.74 8.74 17.88
N ASN A 155 5.47 8.41 19.15
CA ASN A 155 5.51 7.04 19.65
C ASN A 155 4.49 6.12 18.95
N LYS A 156 3.27 6.61 18.69
CA LYS A 156 2.27 5.85 17.92
C LYS A 156 2.75 5.54 16.50
N SER A 157 3.25 6.57 15.81
CA SER A 157 3.82 6.41 14.45
C SER A 157 4.98 5.40 14.44
N LEU A 158 5.84 5.45 15.45
CA LEU A 158 6.96 4.50 15.59
C LEU A 158 6.46 3.05 15.80
N GLN A 159 5.43 2.85 16.63
CA GLN A 159 4.85 1.52 16.84
C GLN A 159 4.22 0.96 15.56
N GLU A 160 3.48 1.79 14.81
CA GLU A 160 2.91 1.39 13.52
C GLU A 160 4.01 0.96 12.53
N LEU A 161 5.08 1.74 12.45
CA LEU A 161 6.23 1.43 11.59
C LEU A 161 6.93 0.13 12.02
N GLN A 162 7.09 -0.11 13.32
CA GLN A 162 7.67 -1.34 13.85
C GLN A 162 6.84 -2.58 13.51
N VAL A 163 5.51 -2.48 13.59
CA VAL A 163 4.60 -3.56 13.19
C VAL A 163 4.72 -3.82 11.69
N SER A 164 4.67 -2.77 10.87
CA SER A 164 4.84 -2.88 9.42
C SER A 164 6.16 -3.54 9.03
N HIS A 165 7.27 -3.15 9.68
CA HIS A 165 8.58 -3.75 9.46
C HIS A 165 8.61 -5.25 9.80
N LYS A 166 7.98 -5.68 10.91
CA LYS A 166 7.87 -7.12 11.26
C LYS A 166 7.09 -7.91 10.21
N ILE A 167 6.01 -7.34 9.68
CA ILE A 167 5.22 -7.95 8.60
C ILE A 167 6.10 -8.09 7.35
N ALA A 168 6.79 -7.02 6.94
CA ALA A 168 7.67 -7.04 5.77
C ALA A 168 8.77 -8.12 5.85
N ILE A 169 9.41 -8.29 7.02
CA ILE A 169 10.39 -9.37 7.25
C ILE A 169 9.76 -10.75 7.06
N SER A 170 8.55 -10.95 7.60
CA SER A 170 7.87 -12.24 7.50
C SER A 170 7.52 -12.56 6.04
N THR A 171 7.03 -11.56 5.30
CA THR A 171 6.78 -11.67 3.86
C THR A 171 8.04 -11.97 3.08
N LEU A 172 9.17 -11.31 3.38
CA LEU A 172 10.45 -11.58 2.70
C LEU A 172 10.90 -13.03 2.89
N LYS A 173 10.81 -13.57 4.11
CA LYS A 173 11.14 -15.00 4.37
C LYS A 173 10.29 -15.96 3.55
N GLU A 174 8.98 -15.69 3.43
CA GLU A 174 8.09 -16.49 2.60
C GLU A 174 8.49 -16.43 1.12
N LYS A 175 8.82 -15.23 0.61
CA LYS A 175 9.29 -15.05 -0.77
C LYS A 175 10.63 -15.75 -1.03
N GLU A 176 11.57 -15.67 -0.09
CA GLU A 176 12.85 -16.40 -0.18
C GLU A 176 12.64 -17.91 -0.25
N PHE A 177 11.72 -18.46 0.55
CA PHE A 177 11.36 -19.87 0.50
C PHE A 177 10.78 -20.27 -0.87
N ILE A 178 9.87 -19.47 -1.43
CA ILE A 178 9.31 -19.72 -2.76
C ILE A 178 10.41 -19.68 -3.83
N ILE A 179 11.30 -18.69 -3.79
CA ILE A 179 12.42 -18.56 -4.73
C ILE A 179 13.34 -19.79 -4.64
N SER A 180 13.64 -20.26 -3.43
CA SER A 180 14.45 -21.46 -3.21
C SER A 180 13.83 -22.71 -3.86
N ASN A 181 12.52 -22.91 -3.68
CA ASN A 181 11.79 -24.03 -4.30
C ASN A 181 11.78 -23.95 -5.82
N LEU A 182 11.58 -22.76 -6.39
CA LEU A 182 11.60 -22.55 -7.84
C LEU A 182 13.00 -22.79 -8.42
N LEU A 183 14.06 -22.35 -7.74
CA LEU A 183 15.43 -22.65 -8.15
C LEU A 183 15.73 -24.15 -8.14
N HIS A 184 15.21 -24.87 -7.14
CA HIS A 184 15.35 -26.33 -7.08
C HIS A 184 14.67 -27.02 -8.28
N SER A 185 13.45 -26.60 -8.65
CA SER A 185 12.76 -27.17 -9.80
C SER A 185 13.43 -26.81 -11.13
N VAL A 186 14.06 -25.64 -11.25
CA VAL A 186 14.87 -25.27 -12.43
C VAL A 186 16.13 -26.14 -12.54
N CYS A 187 16.70 -26.63 -11.43
CA CYS A 187 17.79 -27.60 -11.50
C CYS A 187 17.37 -28.93 -12.16
N LEU A 188 16.10 -29.34 -12.07
CA LEU A 188 15.57 -30.50 -12.80
C LEU A 188 15.59 -30.30 -14.32
N PHE A 189 15.48 -29.06 -14.81
CA PHE A 189 15.61 -28.77 -16.24
C PHE A 189 17.01 -29.12 -16.79
N LYS A 190 18.05 -29.17 -15.93
CA LYS A 190 19.38 -29.62 -16.36
C LYS A 190 19.44 -31.11 -16.70
N LEU A 191 18.51 -31.93 -16.20
CA LEU A 191 18.40 -33.36 -16.55
C LEU A 191 17.69 -33.60 -17.89
N ALA A 192 16.84 -32.67 -18.34
CA ALA A 192 16.08 -32.80 -19.59
C ALA A 192 16.96 -33.08 -20.84
N PRO A 193 18.07 -32.36 -21.10
CA PRO A 193 18.91 -32.64 -22.27
C PRO A 193 19.55 -34.04 -22.23
N VAL A 194 19.93 -34.53 -21.04
CA VAL A 194 20.46 -35.89 -20.88
C VAL A 194 19.38 -36.92 -21.25
N LEU A 195 18.15 -36.72 -20.76
CA LEU A 195 17.02 -37.59 -21.09
C LEU A 195 16.73 -37.62 -22.60
N ILE A 196 16.76 -36.45 -23.25
CA ILE A 196 16.55 -36.31 -24.70
C ILE A 196 17.62 -37.08 -25.49
N ILE A 197 18.88 -37.00 -25.08
CA ILE A 197 19.98 -37.75 -25.72
C ILE A 197 19.74 -39.25 -25.59
N VAL A 198 19.40 -39.73 -24.39
CA VAL A 198 19.12 -41.16 -24.13
C VAL A 198 17.94 -41.65 -24.98
N ILE A 199 16.84 -40.90 -25.02
CA ILE A 199 15.66 -41.25 -25.83
C ILE A 199 16.03 -41.32 -27.32
N SER A 200 16.82 -40.36 -27.81
CA SER A 200 17.26 -40.33 -29.21
C SER A 200 18.14 -41.53 -29.57
N GLN A 201 19.04 -41.94 -28.67
CA GLN A 201 19.87 -43.14 -28.84
C GLN A 201 19.03 -44.42 -28.87
N ILE A 202 18.04 -44.54 -27.98
CA ILE A 202 17.12 -45.68 -27.95
C ILE A 202 16.32 -45.75 -29.26
N LEU A 203 15.80 -44.62 -29.73
CA LEU A 203 15.08 -44.54 -31.01
C LEU A 203 15.97 -45.00 -32.18
N PHE A 204 17.21 -44.53 -32.24
CA PHE A 204 18.17 -44.94 -33.27
C PHE A 204 18.42 -46.45 -33.26
N LEU A 205 18.63 -47.03 -32.07
CA LEU A 205 18.80 -48.48 -31.90
C LEU A 205 17.56 -49.26 -32.34
N LEU A 206 16.36 -48.80 -31.97
CA LEU A 206 15.10 -49.42 -32.40
C LEU A 206 14.93 -49.38 -33.92
N SER A 207 15.21 -48.23 -34.56
CA SER A 207 15.16 -48.11 -36.02
C SER A 207 16.14 -49.06 -36.70
N ARG A 208 17.37 -49.17 -36.19
CA ARG A 208 18.39 -50.08 -36.72
C ARG A 208 17.97 -51.55 -36.57
N MET A 209 17.41 -51.93 -35.42
CA MET A 209 16.88 -53.28 -35.21
C MET A 209 15.71 -53.57 -36.16
N HIS A 210 14.79 -52.62 -36.33
CA HIS A 210 13.65 -52.76 -37.23
C HIS A 210 14.09 -52.99 -38.68
N SER A 211 15.09 -52.24 -39.16
CA SER A 211 15.68 -52.45 -40.48
C SER A 211 16.24 -53.86 -40.62
N SER A 212 17.07 -54.31 -39.66
CA SER A 212 17.68 -55.64 -39.70
C SER A 212 16.65 -56.77 -39.71
N VAL A 213 15.57 -56.63 -38.92
CA VAL A 213 14.48 -57.62 -38.89
C VAL A 213 13.72 -57.62 -40.21
N THR A 214 13.46 -56.44 -40.78
CA THR A 214 12.77 -56.29 -42.06
C THR A 214 13.59 -56.88 -43.20
N ASP A 215 14.90 -56.65 -43.24
CA ASP A 215 15.80 -57.23 -44.24
C ASP A 215 15.83 -58.75 -44.13
N HIS A 216 15.90 -59.29 -42.90
CA HIS A 216 15.86 -60.73 -42.68
C HIS A 216 14.52 -61.34 -43.12
N LYS A 217 13.41 -60.68 -42.81
CA LYS A 217 12.07 -61.09 -43.25
C LYS A 217 11.99 -61.13 -44.78
N ASN A 218 12.41 -60.06 -45.45
CA ASN A 218 12.38 -59.96 -46.91
C ASN A 218 13.24 -61.05 -47.57
N LYS A 219 14.42 -61.33 -47.00
CA LYS A 219 15.28 -62.43 -47.45
C LYS A 219 14.59 -63.80 -47.30
N LYS A 220 13.93 -64.05 -46.17
CA LYS A 220 13.22 -65.31 -45.95
C LYS A 220 11.99 -65.46 -46.84
N GLU A 221 11.28 -64.37 -47.10
CA GLU A 221 10.12 -64.34 -47.98
C GLU A 221 10.52 -64.62 -49.43
N THR A 222 11.61 -64.01 -49.90
CA THR A 222 12.17 -64.29 -51.24
C THR A 222 12.69 -65.72 -51.38
N GLU A 223 13.41 -66.25 -50.38
CA GLU A 223 13.83 -67.67 -50.34
C GLU A 223 12.62 -68.62 -50.42
N ASN A 224 11.60 -68.40 -49.59
CA ASN A 224 10.38 -69.21 -49.58
C ASN A 224 9.61 -69.12 -50.89
N HIS A 225 9.47 -67.92 -51.45
CA HIS A 225 8.80 -67.74 -52.74
C HIS A 225 9.54 -68.48 -53.85
N GLY A 226 10.88 -68.42 -53.88
CA GLY A 226 11.70 -69.19 -54.81
C GLY A 226 11.52 -70.70 -54.67
N LEU A 227 11.45 -71.21 -53.44
CA LEU A 227 11.17 -72.64 -53.18
C LEU A 227 9.80 -73.04 -53.73
N VAL A 228 8.75 -72.28 -53.43
CA VAL A 228 7.38 -72.55 -53.91
C VAL A 228 7.32 -72.55 -55.43
N MET A 229 7.95 -71.57 -56.09
CA MET A 229 8.00 -71.50 -57.55
C MET A 229 8.76 -72.68 -58.17
N ASN A 230 9.88 -73.07 -57.57
CA ASN A 230 10.65 -74.23 -58.01
C ASN A 230 9.84 -75.53 -57.88
N PHE A 231 9.22 -75.76 -56.72
CA PHE A 231 8.33 -76.91 -56.51
C PHE A 231 7.17 -76.91 -57.51
N GLY A 232 6.53 -75.75 -57.72
CA GLY A 232 5.47 -75.60 -58.73
C GLY A 232 5.94 -75.99 -60.14
N SER A 233 7.11 -75.52 -60.56
CA SER A 233 7.69 -75.87 -61.87
C SER A 233 8.06 -77.35 -62.00
N GLN A 234 8.47 -77.98 -60.90
CA GLN A 234 8.81 -79.40 -60.88
C GLN A 234 7.55 -80.26 -60.94
N LEU A 235 6.51 -79.88 -60.18
CA LEU A 235 5.21 -80.53 -60.20
C LEU A 235 4.57 -80.45 -61.59
N ASP A 236 4.59 -79.27 -62.23
CA ASP A 236 4.06 -79.08 -63.60
C ASP A 236 4.80 -79.97 -64.61
N ARG A 237 6.14 -80.06 -64.53
CA ARG A 237 6.94 -80.96 -65.38
C ARG A 237 6.59 -82.43 -65.14
N SER A 238 6.47 -82.85 -63.89
CA SER A 238 6.11 -84.24 -63.54
C SER A 238 4.70 -84.60 -64.00
N LEU A 239 3.72 -83.70 -63.82
CA LEU A 239 2.35 -83.89 -64.29
C LEU A 239 2.29 -83.96 -65.83
N ARG A 240 3.02 -83.09 -66.54
CA ARG A 240 3.11 -83.15 -68.00
C ARG A 240 3.73 -84.45 -68.49
N SER A 241 4.83 -84.88 -67.87
CA SER A 241 5.47 -86.16 -68.21
C SER A 241 4.53 -87.35 -67.98
N LEU A 242 3.76 -87.33 -66.89
CA LEU A 242 2.77 -88.36 -66.60
C LEU A 242 1.64 -88.35 -67.63
N TYR A 243 1.11 -87.17 -67.95
CA TYR A 243 0.07 -87.01 -68.97
C TYR A 243 0.51 -87.57 -70.34
N GLU A 244 1.70 -87.20 -70.81
CA GLU A 244 2.25 -87.71 -72.08
C GLU A 244 2.45 -89.23 -72.06
N THR A 245 2.92 -89.79 -70.94
CA THR A 245 3.12 -91.24 -70.78
C THR A 245 1.79 -92.01 -70.82
N VAL A 246 0.78 -91.51 -70.10
CA VAL A 246 -0.56 -92.09 -70.08
C VAL A 246 -1.20 -92.00 -71.45
N LEU A 247 -1.15 -90.81 -72.08
CA LEU A 247 -1.68 -90.59 -73.43
C LEU A 247 -1.04 -91.54 -74.44
N GLY A 248 0.30 -91.64 -74.45
CA GLY A 248 1.03 -92.56 -75.31
C GLY A 248 0.68 -94.03 -75.08
N SER A 249 0.55 -94.45 -73.81
CA SER A 249 0.17 -95.82 -73.45
C SER A 249 -1.23 -96.17 -73.94
N VAL A 250 -2.20 -95.25 -73.76
CA VAL A 250 -3.58 -95.42 -74.24
C VAL A 250 -3.63 -95.51 -75.77
N PHE A 251 -2.91 -94.63 -76.48
CA PHE A 251 -2.82 -94.70 -77.95
C PHE A 251 -2.21 -96.03 -78.42
N GLN A 252 -1.19 -96.52 -77.74
CA GLN A 252 -0.55 -97.80 -78.08
C GLN A 252 -1.48 -98.98 -77.82
N GLN A 253 -2.19 -98.99 -76.68
CA GLN A 253 -3.22 -99.99 -76.38
C GLN A 253 -4.35 -99.99 -77.41
N GLN A 254 -4.81 -98.80 -77.84
CA GLN A 254 -5.83 -98.65 -78.89
C GLN A 254 -5.37 -99.28 -80.22
N ARG A 255 -4.12 -99.02 -80.64
CA ARG A 255 -3.56 -99.63 -81.86
C ARG A 255 -3.42 -101.15 -81.75
N GLN A 256 -3.03 -101.66 -80.57
CA GLN A 256 -2.95 -103.10 -80.34
C GLN A 256 -4.33 -103.76 -80.42
N LEU A 257 -5.36 -103.17 -79.82
CA LEU A 257 -6.74 -103.64 -79.92
C LEU A 257 -7.22 -103.68 -81.38
N GLN A 258 -6.98 -102.62 -82.16
CA GLN A 258 -7.32 -102.59 -83.59
C GLN A 258 -6.59 -103.70 -84.37
N CYS A 259 -5.30 -103.89 -84.11
CA CYS A 259 -4.53 -104.97 -84.75
C CYS A 259 -5.10 -106.36 -84.39
N VAL A 260 -5.45 -106.58 -83.13
CA VAL A 260 -6.09 -107.84 -82.70
C VAL A 260 -7.45 -108.02 -83.38
N GLU A 261 -8.26 -106.98 -83.50
CA GLU A 261 -9.54 -107.00 -84.24
C GLU A 261 -9.32 -107.37 -85.72
N GLU A 262 -8.35 -106.77 -86.39
CA GLU A 262 -7.98 -107.08 -87.78
C GLU A 262 -7.51 -108.55 -87.94
N HIS A 263 -6.64 -109.03 -87.04
CA HIS A 263 -6.19 -110.42 -87.02
C HIS A 263 -7.34 -111.39 -86.75
N MET A 264 -8.27 -111.05 -85.86
CA MET A 264 -9.44 -111.88 -85.55
C MET A 264 -10.41 -111.95 -86.75
N CYS A 265 -10.68 -110.81 -87.39
CA CYS A 265 -11.50 -110.74 -88.60
C CYS A 265 -10.91 -111.58 -89.75
N SER A 266 -9.60 -111.48 -90.00
CA SER A 266 -8.93 -112.29 -91.02
C SER A 266 -8.91 -113.79 -90.69
N PHE A 267 -8.71 -114.17 -89.43
CA PHE A 267 -8.80 -115.57 -88.99
C PHE A 267 -10.22 -116.15 -89.17
N LEU A 268 -11.25 -115.39 -88.82
CA LEU A 268 -12.65 -115.80 -89.02
C LEU A 268 -12.98 -115.95 -90.50
N ALA A 269 -12.52 -115.03 -91.36
CA ALA A 269 -12.66 -115.13 -92.81
C ALA A 269 -12.01 -116.42 -93.35
N GLY A 270 -10.76 -116.70 -92.96
CA GLY A 270 -10.04 -117.90 -93.41
C GLY A 270 -10.64 -119.23 -92.93
N LYS A 271 -11.45 -119.25 -91.86
CA LYS A 271 -12.20 -120.45 -91.44
C LYS A 271 -13.49 -120.67 -92.20
N CYS A 272 -14.08 -119.63 -92.79
CA CYS A 272 -15.24 -119.78 -93.67
C CYS A 272 -14.86 -120.44 -95.00
N ASP A 273 -13.64 -120.19 -95.51
CA ASP A 273 -13.16 -120.74 -96.79
C ASP A 273 -12.73 -122.23 -96.74
N VAL A 274 -12.68 -122.87 -95.57
CA VAL A 274 -12.26 -124.29 -95.40
C VAL A 274 -13.48 -125.23 -95.24
N ARG A 275 -14.70 -124.74 -95.45
CA ARG A 275 -15.96 -125.51 -95.28
C ARG A 275 -16.74 -125.79 -96.57
N GLU A 276 -16.16 -125.58 -97.75
CA GLU A 276 -16.68 -126.04 -99.05
C GLU A 276 -15.69 -127.00 -99.71
#